data_AF-A0A7W3J808-F1
#
_entry.id   AF-A0A7W3J808-F1
#
_cell.length_a   1.000
_cell.length_b   1.000
_cell.length_c   1.000
_cell.angle_alpha   90.00
_cell.angle_beta   90.00
_cell.angle_gamma   90.00
#
_symmetry.space_group_name_H-M   'P 1'
#
loop_
_entity.id
_entity.type
_entity.pdbx_description
1 polymer ?
#
loop_
_entity_poly.entity_id
_entity_poly.type
_entity_poly.pdbx_seq_one_letter_code
_entity_poly.pdbx_strand_id
1 'polypeptide(L)'
;MRLLFAGTPEPAVASLEALLGSRHEVVAVLTRADAPSGRGRKLTPSPVRARAEEAGLRVITDVPRGDEFVAMLTELEIDAAPVVAYGHILRPAVLAVPRLGWINLHFSVLPAWRGAAPVQRAVIAGDEVTGATTFLLDEGMDTGPVLGTATETIRPTDTSGDLLGRLAVSGAELLVATLDALEDGTLQPQAQPADGISVAPKLTTDDARVVWTDPALAVDRLVRGCTPAPGAWTVLPDGSRLGLGPVSPRPEVTDLTAGEVRAHKHEVLVGTATHAVALGEVRPVGKKAMPAPDWARGGGRALVEEGLVLGGLTAGAPTAGAAAALTAAGSTPAASTQPGATTAGSPTAGSPTAGPAAGTTPAGAAGTAEVSA
;
A
#
# COMPACT_ATOMS: atom_id res chain seq x y z
N MET A 1 20.97 -21.29 -3.55
CA MET A 1 21.47 -20.08 -4.24
C MET A 1 22.11 -19.10 -3.27
N ARG A 2 23.01 -18.24 -3.75
CA ARG A 2 23.63 -17.12 -3.02
C ARG A 2 22.81 -15.85 -3.18
N LEU A 3 22.40 -15.24 -2.08
CA LEU A 3 21.44 -14.12 -2.05
C LEU A 3 22.05 -12.85 -1.45
N LEU A 4 21.78 -11.71 -2.09
CA LEU A 4 21.89 -10.39 -1.48
C LEU A 4 20.49 -9.93 -1.06
N PHE A 5 20.19 -9.90 0.23
CA PHE A 5 18.91 -9.36 0.69
C PHE A 5 18.97 -7.84 0.78
N ALA A 6 18.03 -7.13 0.16
CA ALA A 6 17.93 -5.67 0.24
C ALA A 6 16.65 -5.23 0.93
N GLY A 7 16.77 -4.56 2.08
CA GLY A 7 15.61 -4.10 2.84
C GLY A 7 15.98 -3.07 3.90
N THR A 8 14.98 -2.44 4.51
CA THR A 8 15.24 -1.42 5.53
C THR A 8 14.25 -1.43 6.69
N PRO A 9 12.92 -1.31 6.47
CA PRO A 9 11.98 -1.16 7.58
C PRO A 9 11.60 -2.49 8.23
N GLU A 10 10.92 -2.42 9.37
CA GLU A 10 10.43 -3.58 10.14
C GLU A 10 9.71 -4.66 9.28
N PRO A 11 8.80 -4.31 8.34
CA PRO A 11 8.12 -5.33 7.54
C PRO A 11 9.06 -6.18 6.66
N ALA A 12 10.27 -5.69 6.36
CA ALA A 12 11.26 -6.45 5.59
C ALA A 12 12.01 -7.49 6.44
N VAL A 13 11.96 -7.39 7.77
CA VAL A 13 12.66 -8.32 8.68
C VAL A 13 12.08 -9.73 8.54
N ALA A 14 10.76 -9.88 8.41
CA ALA A 14 10.12 -11.18 8.21
C ALA A 14 10.67 -11.93 6.97
N SER A 15 10.93 -11.20 5.89
CA SER A 15 11.54 -11.77 4.69
C SER A 15 12.99 -12.18 4.91
N LEU A 16 13.80 -11.39 5.64
CA LEU A 16 15.16 -11.78 5.99
C LEU A 16 15.16 -13.07 6.84
N GLU A 17 14.29 -13.16 7.85
CA GLU A 17 14.17 -14.36 8.70
C GLU A 17 13.81 -15.61 7.89
N ALA A 18 12.81 -15.49 7.02
CA ALA A 18 12.37 -16.61 6.19
C ALA A 18 13.50 -17.10 5.27
N LEU A 19 14.30 -16.18 4.72
CA LEU A 19 15.45 -16.54 3.88
C LEU A 19 16.58 -17.20 4.69
N LEU A 20 16.85 -16.74 5.91
CA LEU A 20 17.85 -17.37 6.79
C LEU A 20 17.46 -18.79 7.22
N GLY A 21 16.16 -19.09 7.27
CA GLY A 21 15.64 -20.43 7.52
C GLY A 21 15.46 -21.30 6.27
N SER A 22 15.79 -20.78 5.08
CA SER A 22 15.60 -21.48 3.80
C SER A 22 16.81 -22.31 3.39
N ARG A 23 16.74 -22.97 2.22
CA ARG A 23 17.90 -23.67 1.60
C ARG A 23 18.89 -22.72 0.93
N HIS A 24 18.60 -21.42 0.87
CA HIS A 24 19.45 -20.44 0.24
C HIS A 24 20.46 -19.84 1.23
N GLU A 25 21.57 -19.32 0.71
CA GLU A 25 22.64 -18.68 1.49
C GLU A 25 22.53 -17.15 1.36
N VAL A 26 22.20 -16.44 2.45
CA VAL A 26 22.27 -14.98 2.46
C VAL A 26 23.71 -14.54 2.70
N VAL A 27 24.38 -14.00 1.68
CA VAL A 27 25.82 -13.67 1.74
C VAL A 27 26.09 -12.25 2.21
N ALA A 28 25.13 -11.35 2.02
CA ALA A 28 25.17 -9.97 2.48
C ALA A 28 23.76 -9.38 2.57
N VAL A 29 23.66 -8.30 3.34
CA VAL A 29 22.45 -7.49 3.47
C VAL A 29 22.74 -6.06 3.04
N LEU A 30 21.94 -5.55 2.10
CA LEU A 30 21.94 -4.16 1.64
C LEU A 30 20.82 -3.39 2.35
N THR A 31 21.16 -2.34 3.08
CA THR A 31 20.19 -1.51 3.80
C THR A 31 20.58 -0.05 3.73
N ARG A 32 19.63 0.86 3.95
CA ARG A 32 19.96 2.28 4.06
C ARG A 32 20.90 2.53 5.25
N ALA A 33 21.80 3.49 5.07
CA ALA A 33 22.61 4.03 6.16
C ALA A 33 21.74 4.56 7.31
N ASP A 34 22.29 4.57 8.52
CA ASP A 34 21.59 4.99 9.72
C ASP A 34 21.00 6.39 9.55
N ALA A 35 19.72 6.50 9.88
CA ALA A 35 19.00 7.76 9.86
C ALA A 35 18.62 8.15 11.30
N PRO A 36 18.58 9.46 11.61
CA PRO A 36 18.05 9.92 12.89
C PRO A 36 16.61 9.43 13.09
N SER A 37 16.37 8.72 14.19
CA SER A 37 15.05 8.16 14.51
C SER A 37 14.52 8.63 15.87
N GLY A 38 13.19 8.55 16.06
CA GLY A 38 12.52 8.82 17.33
C GLY A 38 12.63 10.25 17.88
N ARG A 39 12.12 10.45 19.10
CA ARG A 39 12.30 11.70 19.85
C ARG A 39 13.74 11.75 20.38
N GLY A 40 14.56 12.64 19.80
CA GLY A 40 15.98 12.79 20.17
C GLY A 40 16.96 12.59 19.02
N ARG A 41 16.49 12.15 17.83
CA ARG A 41 17.28 12.10 16.58
C ARG A 41 18.61 11.36 16.72
N LYS A 42 18.67 10.32 17.54
CA LYS A 42 19.85 9.45 17.63
C LYS A 42 19.95 8.64 16.33
N LEU A 43 21.16 8.48 15.83
CA LEU A 43 21.42 7.52 14.75
C LEU A 43 21.10 6.13 15.30
N THR A 44 20.21 5.43 14.64
CA THR A 44 19.76 4.09 15.02
C THR A 44 19.87 3.21 13.79
N PRO A 45 20.41 1.99 13.91
CA PRO A 45 20.39 1.04 12.81
C PRO A 45 18.95 0.79 12.35
N SER A 46 18.78 0.52 11.07
CA SER A 46 17.50 0.04 10.56
C SER A 46 17.15 -1.32 11.19
N PRO A 47 15.86 -1.69 11.28
CA PRO A 47 15.47 -3.03 11.74
C PRO A 47 16.17 -4.16 10.98
N VAL A 48 16.27 -4.05 9.66
CA VAL A 48 16.99 -5.04 8.83
C VAL A 48 18.48 -5.07 9.15
N ARG A 49 19.12 -3.91 9.38
CA ARG A 49 20.54 -3.85 9.78
C ARG A 49 20.76 -4.55 11.11
N ALA A 50 19.98 -4.20 12.13
CA ALA A 50 20.11 -4.78 13.46
C ALA A 50 20.00 -6.31 13.39
N ARG A 51 18.98 -6.81 12.67
CA ARG A 51 18.79 -8.26 12.55
C ARG A 51 19.91 -8.95 11.75
N ALA A 52 20.42 -8.30 10.70
CA ALA A 52 21.55 -8.83 9.92
C ALA A 52 22.84 -8.93 10.75
N GLU A 53 23.13 -7.92 11.56
CA GLU A 53 24.27 -7.93 12.49
C GLU A 53 24.13 -9.04 13.54
N GLU A 54 22.93 -9.27 14.08
CA GLU A 54 22.64 -10.39 14.98
C GLU A 54 22.85 -11.77 14.32
N ALA A 55 22.56 -11.89 13.02
CA ALA A 55 22.84 -13.10 12.23
C ALA A 55 24.33 -13.26 11.84
N GLY A 56 25.19 -12.28 12.14
CA GLY A 56 26.59 -12.29 11.72
C GLY A 56 26.80 -12.05 10.22
N LEU A 57 25.84 -11.41 9.55
CA LEU A 57 25.90 -11.14 8.11
C LEU A 57 26.70 -9.86 7.81
N ARG A 58 27.35 -9.83 6.64
CA ARG A 58 27.93 -8.61 6.08
C ARG A 58 26.82 -7.60 5.78
N VAL A 59 26.89 -6.41 6.35
CA VAL A 59 25.97 -5.30 6.05
C VAL A 59 26.65 -4.29 5.12
N ILE A 60 25.94 -3.91 4.07
CA ILE A 60 26.33 -2.88 3.09
C ILE A 60 25.34 -1.72 3.22
N THR A 61 25.87 -0.51 3.36
CA THR A 61 25.06 0.72 3.47
C THR A 61 25.34 1.75 2.39
N ASP A 62 26.24 1.43 1.46
CA ASP A 62 26.59 2.27 0.34
C ASP A 62 25.39 2.52 -0.58
N VAL A 63 25.34 3.71 -1.16
CA VAL A 63 24.33 4.02 -2.17
C VAL A 63 24.63 3.17 -3.41
N PRO A 64 23.66 2.42 -3.97
CA PRO A 64 23.90 1.44 -5.01
C PRO A 64 24.14 2.09 -6.38
N ARG A 65 25.32 2.68 -6.57
CA ARG A 65 25.69 3.44 -7.77
C ARG A 65 27.20 3.44 -7.99
N GLY A 66 27.60 3.53 -9.26
CA GLY A 66 28.99 3.63 -9.68
C GLY A 66 29.68 2.28 -9.81
N ASP A 67 30.81 2.28 -10.51
CA ASP A 67 31.51 1.06 -10.92
C ASP A 67 32.10 0.29 -9.73
N GLU A 68 32.53 1.01 -8.68
CA GLU A 68 33.02 0.39 -7.44
C GLU A 68 31.95 -0.45 -6.74
N PHE A 69 30.70 0.02 -6.73
CA PHE A 69 29.59 -0.72 -6.15
C PHE A 69 29.25 -1.96 -6.98
N VAL A 70 29.29 -1.84 -8.31
CA VAL A 70 29.07 -2.98 -9.23
C VAL A 70 30.16 -4.03 -9.06
N ALA A 71 31.44 -3.61 -8.95
CA ALA A 71 32.56 -4.52 -8.70
C ALA A 71 32.38 -5.26 -7.37
N MET A 72 32.05 -4.53 -6.29
CA MET A 72 31.76 -5.12 -4.98
C MET A 72 30.64 -6.17 -5.05
N LEU A 73 29.53 -5.88 -5.73
CA LEU A 73 28.44 -6.85 -5.87
C LEU A 73 28.82 -8.06 -6.73
N THR A 74 29.65 -7.85 -7.74
CA THR A 74 30.13 -8.92 -8.63
C THR A 74 31.00 -9.91 -7.85
N GLU A 75 31.87 -9.42 -6.97
CA GLU A 75 32.72 -10.24 -6.09
C GLU A 75 31.92 -11.12 -5.11
N LEU A 76 30.67 -10.77 -4.81
CA LEU A 76 29.82 -11.58 -3.93
C LEU A 76 29.27 -12.84 -4.60
N GLU A 77 29.36 -12.93 -5.95
CA GLU A 77 28.84 -14.04 -6.75
C GLU A 77 27.37 -14.34 -6.45
N ILE A 78 26.54 -13.30 -6.49
CA ILE A 78 25.11 -13.37 -6.15
C ILE A 78 24.30 -13.98 -7.30
N ASP A 79 23.48 -14.98 -6.98
CA ASP A 79 22.53 -15.56 -7.92
C ASP A 79 21.31 -14.66 -8.09
N ALA A 80 20.74 -14.19 -6.98
CA ALA A 80 19.51 -13.40 -6.93
C ALA A 80 19.57 -12.35 -5.82
N ALA A 81 18.82 -11.27 -5.98
CA ALA A 81 18.76 -10.20 -4.99
C ALA A 81 17.32 -9.90 -4.57
N PRO A 82 16.80 -10.56 -3.51
CA PRO A 82 15.48 -10.26 -2.97
C PRO A 82 15.40 -8.85 -2.37
N VAL A 83 14.37 -8.08 -2.70
CA VAL A 83 14.18 -6.69 -2.28
C VAL A 83 12.84 -6.49 -1.58
N VAL A 84 12.86 -5.90 -0.38
CA VAL A 84 11.64 -5.56 0.35
C VAL A 84 11.77 -4.17 0.96
N ALA A 85 11.01 -3.21 0.43
CA ALA A 85 10.95 -1.83 0.92
C ALA A 85 12.33 -1.15 1.17
N TYR A 86 13.30 -1.35 0.27
CA TYR A 86 14.67 -0.81 0.40
C TYR A 86 14.75 0.72 0.22
N GLY A 87 13.95 1.28 -0.69
CA GLY A 87 13.78 2.74 -0.82
C GLY A 87 14.89 3.50 -1.55
N HIS A 88 15.82 2.81 -2.22
CA HIS A 88 16.71 3.38 -3.25
C HIS A 88 16.33 2.84 -4.63
N ILE A 89 16.45 3.71 -5.64
CA ILE A 89 16.33 3.32 -7.05
C ILE A 89 17.61 2.61 -7.45
N LEU A 90 17.49 1.42 -8.03
CA LEU A 90 18.60 0.65 -8.57
C LEU A 90 18.87 1.08 -10.01
N ARG A 91 20.13 1.41 -10.31
CA ARG A 91 20.54 1.81 -11.67
C ARG A 91 20.68 0.57 -12.56
N PRO A 92 20.55 0.70 -13.90
CA PRO A 92 20.67 -0.44 -14.82
C PRO A 92 21.92 -1.31 -14.61
N ALA A 93 23.09 -0.69 -14.38
CA ALA A 93 24.33 -1.42 -14.12
C ALA A 93 24.29 -2.29 -12.85
N VAL A 94 23.54 -1.87 -11.83
CA VAL A 94 23.33 -2.63 -10.59
C VAL A 94 22.26 -3.70 -10.77
N LEU A 95 21.20 -3.40 -11.53
CA LEU A 95 20.13 -4.34 -11.87
C LEU A 95 20.66 -5.57 -12.62
N ALA A 96 21.70 -5.38 -13.44
CA ALA A 96 22.30 -6.43 -14.27
C ALA A 96 23.23 -7.41 -13.52
N VAL A 97 23.58 -7.16 -12.24
CA VAL A 97 24.60 -7.97 -11.54
C VAL A 97 24.10 -9.37 -11.17
N PRO A 98 22.94 -9.56 -10.50
CA PRO A 98 22.51 -10.90 -10.12
C PRO A 98 22.04 -11.69 -11.34
N ARG A 99 22.48 -12.94 -11.47
CA ARG A 99 22.17 -13.83 -12.59
C ARG A 99 20.66 -14.01 -12.84
N LEU A 100 19.88 -14.10 -11.77
CA LEU A 100 18.42 -14.26 -11.76
C LEU A 100 17.69 -12.94 -11.45
N GLY A 101 18.42 -11.82 -11.43
CA GLY A 101 17.89 -10.49 -11.24
C GLY A 101 17.54 -10.13 -9.80
N TRP A 102 16.85 -9.00 -9.68
CA TRP A 102 16.36 -8.47 -8.41
C TRP A 102 14.87 -8.79 -8.27
N ILE A 103 14.51 -9.54 -7.22
CA ILE A 103 13.15 -10.02 -6.98
C ILE A 103 12.54 -9.15 -5.91
N ASN A 104 11.60 -8.28 -6.26
CA ASN A 104 10.94 -7.43 -5.29
C ASN A 104 9.69 -8.10 -4.73
N LEU A 105 9.49 -8.01 -3.40
CA LEU A 105 8.23 -8.33 -2.73
C LEU A 105 7.46 -7.03 -2.51
N HIS A 106 6.36 -6.87 -3.27
CA HIS A 106 5.51 -5.70 -3.23
C HIS A 106 4.16 -6.03 -2.60
N PHE A 107 3.68 -5.18 -1.70
CA PHE A 107 2.48 -5.44 -0.89
C PHE A 107 1.18 -4.98 -1.58
N SER A 108 0.98 -5.41 -2.82
CA SER A 108 -0.28 -5.36 -3.55
C SER A 108 -0.41 -6.53 -4.53
N VAL A 109 -1.59 -6.67 -5.13
CA VAL A 109 -1.83 -7.54 -6.29
C VAL A 109 -1.54 -6.73 -7.57
N LEU A 110 -0.30 -6.76 -8.05
CA LEU A 110 0.08 -6.06 -9.28
C LEU A 110 -0.78 -6.52 -10.49
N PRO A 111 -1.18 -5.60 -11.40
CA PRO A 111 -0.65 -4.24 -11.57
C PRO A 111 -1.33 -3.15 -10.73
N ALA A 112 -2.26 -3.50 -9.83
CA ALA A 112 -2.86 -2.53 -8.94
C ALA A 112 -1.84 -2.01 -7.91
N TRP A 113 -1.94 -0.73 -7.60
CA TRP A 113 -1.18 -0.05 -6.54
C TRP A 113 0.34 -0.09 -6.69
N ARG A 114 0.86 0.17 -7.90
CA ARG A 114 2.30 0.42 -8.11
C ARG A 114 2.77 1.62 -7.31
N GLY A 115 3.90 1.53 -6.60
CA GLY A 115 4.54 2.65 -5.92
C GLY A 115 4.72 2.47 -4.42
N ALA A 116 4.82 3.58 -3.69
CA ALA A 116 5.42 3.62 -2.36
C ALA A 116 4.49 3.25 -1.18
N ALA A 117 3.17 3.32 -1.35
CA ALA A 117 2.22 3.13 -0.23
C ALA A 117 1.02 2.23 -0.57
N PRO A 118 1.23 1.03 -1.15
CA PRO A 118 0.13 0.19 -1.66
C PRO A 118 -0.87 -0.20 -0.58
N VAL A 119 -0.41 -0.65 0.59
CA VAL A 119 -1.28 -1.12 1.68
C VAL A 119 -2.17 0.01 2.19
N GLN A 120 -1.60 1.19 2.44
CA GLN A 120 -2.38 2.34 2.90
C GLN A 120 -3.42 2.74 1.87
N ARG A 121 -3.04 2.78 0.59
CA ARG A 121 -3.94 3.22 -0.49
C ARG A 121 -5.08 2.23 -0.72
N ALA A 122 -4.83 0.93 -0.64
CA ALA A 122 -5.87 -0.11 -0.70
C ALA A 122 -6.90 0.05 0.43
N VAL A 123 -6.44 0.27 1.67
CA VAL A 123 -7.33 0.51 2.82
C VAL A 123 -8.16 1.79 2.65
N ILE A 124 -7.54 2.88 2.17
CA ILE A 124 -8.22 4.16 1.94
C ILE A 124 -9.26 4.05 0.84
N ALA A 125 -8.93 3.37 -0.27
CA ALA A 125 -9.84 3.13 -1.38
C ALA A 125 -11.04 2.24 -0.97
N GLY A 126 -10.86 1.42 0.07
CA GLY A 126 -11.88 0.50 0.56
C GLY A 126 -11.91 -0.80 -0.21
N ASP A 127 -10.75 -1.24 -0.70
CA ASP A 127 -10.59 -2.55 -1.32
C ASP A 127 -10.95 -3.65 -0.30
N GLU A 128 -11.61 -4.72 -0.77
CA GLU A 128 -11.94 -5.88 0.06
C GLU A 128 -10.81 -6.92 0.06
N VAL A 129 -10.01 -6.93 -1.01
CA VAL A 129 -8.91 -7.87 -1.24
C VAL A 129 -7.67 -7.09 -1.68
N THR A 130 -6.53 -7.42 -1.07
CA THR A 130 -5.20 -7.01 -1.52
C THR A 130 -4.30 -8.25 -1.55
N GLY A 131 -2.99 -8.08 -1.46
CA GLY A 131 -2.07 -9.19 -1.44
C GLY A 131 -0.61 -8.77 -1.40
N ALA A 132 0.25 -9.72 -1.75
CA ALA A 132 1.63 -9.49 -2.05
C ALA A 132 1.98 -10.13 -3.40
N THR A 133 2.86 -9.48 -4.14
CA THR A 133 3.37 -9.95 -5.42
C THR A 133 4.90 -9.97 -5.38
N THR A 134 5.49 -11.08 -5.81
CA THR A 134 6.90 -11.14 -6.17
C THR A 134 7.05 -10.87 -7.66
N PHE A 135 7.98 -10.00 -8.05
CA PHE A 135 8.21 -9.65 -9.45
C PHE A 135 9.68 -9.29 -9.70
N LEU A 136 10.12 -9.36 -10.96
CA LEU A 136 11.46 -8.92 -11.35
C LEU A 136 11.49 -7.40 -11.49
N LEU A 137 12.47 -6.74 -10.88
CA LEU A 137 12.70 -5.31 -11.12
C LEU A 137 13.17 -5.05 -12.54
N ASP A 138 12.62 -4.01 -13.15
CA ASP A 138 13.08 -3.40 -14.40
C ASP A 138 13.40 -1.91 -14.15
N GLU A 139 13.54 -1.13 -15.22
CA GLU A 139 13.79 0.32 -15.11
C GLU A 139 12.55 1.12 -14.68
N GLY A 140 11.36 0.52 -14.73
CA GLY A 140 10.11 1.16 -14.35
C GLY A 140 9.79 1.01 -12.87
N MET A 141 8.75 1.72 -12.43
CA MET A 141 8.26 1.64 -11.05
C MET A 141 7.22 0.52 -10.94
N ASP A 142 7.66 -0.62 -10.41
CA ASP A 142 6.84 -1.81 -10.18
C ASP A 142 6.16 -2.34 -11.46
N THR A 143 6.85 -2.26 -12.61
CA THR A 143 6.32 -2.65 -13.93
C THR A 143 6.78 -4.00 -14.42
N GLY A 144 7.85 -4.55 -13.84
CA GLY A 144 8.46 -5.77 -14.33
C GLY A 144 7.59 -7.02 -14.15
N PRO A 145 7.97 -8.13 -14.78
CA PRO A 145 7.14 -9.33 -14.87
C PRO A 145 6.95 -9.99 -13.50
N VAL A 146 5.72 -10.42 -13.24
CA VAL A 146 5.28 -11.11 -12.02
C VAL A 146 5.80 -12.53 -11.99
N LEU A 147 6.23 -12.93 -10.80
CA LEU A 147 6.76 -14.25 -10.48
C LEU A 147 5.77 -15.05 -9.63
N GLY A 148 5.07 -14.39 -8.71
CA GLY A 148 4.04 -15.02 -7.88
C GLY A 148 3.17 -13.99 -7.18
N THR A 149 1.97 -14.40 -6.79
CA THR A 149 0.99 -13.55 -6.09
C THR A 149 0.27 -14.35 -5.02
N ALA A 150 0.11 -13.74 -3.86
CA ALA A 150 -0.73 -14.23 -2.77
C ALA A 150 -1.76 -13.16 -2.40
N THR A 151 -3.02 -13.54 -2.21
CA THR A 151 -4.10 -12.60 -1.85
C THR A 151 -4.41 -12.62 -0.36
N GLU A 152 -4.85 -11.50 0.18
CA GLU A 152 -5.27 -11.31 1.57
C GLU A 152 -6.55 -10.49 1.63
N THR A 153 -7.49 -10.89 2.49
CA THR A 153 -8.72 -10.12 2.76
C THR A 153 -8.42 -8.93 3.67
N ILE A 154 -8.89 -7.75 3.28
CA ILE A 154 -8.88 -6.55 4.13
C ILE A 154 -10.10 -6.62 5.05
N ARG A 155 -9.86 -6.80 6.35
CA ARG A 155 -10.93 -6.93 7.35
C ARG A 155 -11.54 -5.55 7.63
N PRO A 156 -12.81 -5.47 8.05
CA PRO A 156 -13.50 -4.20 8.28
C PRO A 156 -12.79 -3.25 9.26
N THR A 157 -12.05 -3.80 10.23
CA THR A 157 -11.34 -3.05 11.27
C THR A 157 -9.84 -2.97 11.05
N ASP A 158 -9.31 -3.52 9.95
CA ASP A 158 -7.88 -3.50 9.69
C ASP A 158 -7.39 -2.06 9.54
N THR A 159 -6.34 -1.73 10.28
CA THR A 159 -5.47 -0.60 9.96
C THR A 159 -4.44 -1.03 8.92
N SER A 160 -3.81 -0.05 8.26
CA SER A 160 -2.71 -0.36 7.33
C SER A 160 -1.54 -1.09 8.02
N GLY A 161 -1.32 -0.82 9.32
CA GLY A 161 -0.31 -1.52 10.12
C GLY A 161 -0.66 -2.99 10.37
N ASP A 162 -1.91 -3.28 10.74
CA ASP A 162 -2.36 -4.65 10.97
C ASP A 162 -2.26 -5.49 9.70
N LEU A 163 -2.72 -4.91 8.59
CA LEU A 163 -2.69 -5.56 7.27
C LEU A 163 -1.25 -5.78 6.79
N LEU A 164 -0.38 -4.76 6.91
CA LEU A 164 1.03 -4.88 6.54
C LEU A 164 1.76 -5.92 7.41
N GLY A 165 1.44 -6.02 8.70
CA GLY A 165 2.00 -7.04 9.58
C GLY A 165 1.68 -8.46 9.11
N ARG A 166 0.43 -8.72 8.69
CA ARG A 166 0.04 -10.03 8.12
C ARG A 166 0.69 -10.27 6.76
N LEU A 167 0.67 -9.27 5.87
CA LEU A 167 1.28 -9.36 4.54
C LEU A 167 2.80 -9.54 4.59
N ALA A 168 3.49 -9.01 5.60
CA ALA A 168 4.92 -9.23 5.78
C ALA A 168 5.25 -10.70 6.03
N VAL A 169 4.41 -11.41 6.79
CA VAL A 169 4.58 -12.84 7.07
C VAL A 169 4.25 -13.68 5.84
N SER A 170 3.04 -13.54 5.28
CA SER A 170 2.64 -14.34 4.12
C SER A 170 3.45 -13.99 2.86
N GLY A 171 3.86 -12.73 2.71
CA GLY A 171 4.75 -12.29 1.64
C GLY A 171 6.16 -12.85 1.77
N ALA A 172 6.67 -13.06 2.98
CA ALA A 172 7.96 -13.72 3.20
C ALA A 172 7.92 -15.20 2.76
N GLU A 173 6.84 -15.90 3.04
CA GLU A 173 6.61 -17.28 2.56
C GLU A 173 6.53 -17.32 1.03
N LEU A 174 5.79 -16.39 0.41
CA LEU A 174 5.72 -16.24 -1.04
C LEU A 174 7.11 -15.97 -1.65
N LEU A 175 7.93 -15.14 -1.01
CA LEU A 175 9.27 -14.81 -1.48
C LEU A 175 10.19 -16.04 -1.48
N VAL A 176 10.18 -16.83 -0.41
CA VAL A 176 10.96 -18.09 -0.35
C VAL A 176 10.49 -19.05 -1.45
N ALA A 177 9.19 -19.30 -1.56
CA ALA A 177 8.65 -20.17 -2.60
C ALA A 177 8.99 -19.70 -4.03
N THR A 178 9.01 -18.39 -4.25
CA THR A 178 9.42 -17.78 -5.53
C THR A 178 10.89 -18.08 -5.84
N LEU A 179 11.77 -17.91 -4.87
CA LEU A 179 13.21 -18.15 -5.04
C LEU A 179 13.51 -19.64 -5.19
N ASP A 180 12.77 -20.51 -4.51
CA ASP A 180 12.86 -21.95 -4.69
C ASP A 180 12.53 -22.34 -6.13
N ALA A 181 11.41 -21.86 -6.66
CA ALA A 181 10.99 -22.16 -8.03
C ALA A 181 11.95 -21.56 -9.10
N LEU A 182 12.59 -20.43 -8.81
CA LEU A 182 13.65 -19.85 -9.64
C LEU A 182 14.93 -20.70 -9.61
N GLU A 183 15.36 -21.18 -8.44
CA GLU A 183 16.52 -22.09 -8.30
C GLU A 183 16.28 -23.40 -9.05
N ASP A 184 15.07 -23.96 -8.95
CA ASP A 184 14.71 -25.21 -9.61
C ASP A 184 14.44 -25.05 -11.12
N GLY A 185 14.41 -23.81 -11.63
CA GLY A 185 14.14 -23.51 -13.04
C GLY A 185 12.70 -23.82 -13.49
N THR A 186 11.77 -23.88 -12.54
CA THR A 186 10.35 -24.21 -12.79
C THR A 186 9.46 -22.99 -12.94
N LEU A 187 9.96 -21.81 -12.58
CA LEU A 187 9.21 -20.56 -12.64
C LEU A 187 9.41 -19.81 -13.97
N GLN A 188 8.32 -19.32 -14.55
CA GLN A 188 8.33 -18.52 -15.77
C GLN A 188 7.75 -17.13 -15.49
N PRO A 189 8.53 -16.04 -15.60
CA PRO A 189 8.05 -14.68 -15.38
C PRO A 189 6.91 -14.32 -16.35
N GLN A 190 5.86 -13.70 -15.81
CA GLN A 190 4.68 -13.29 -16.58
C GLN A 190 4.63 -11.77 -16.70
N ALA A 191 4.48 -11.24 -17.91
CA ALA A 191 4.27 -9.81 -18.10
C ALA A 191 3.00 -9.36 -17.36
N GLN A 192 3.06 -8.19 -16.70
CA GLN A 192 1.87 -7.61 -16.09
C GLN A 192 0.82 -7.27 -17.17
N PRO A 193 -0.48 -7.46 -16.91
CA PRO A 193 -1.52 -7.05 -17.84
C PRO A 193 -1.58 -5.53 -17.99
N ALA A 194 -2.08 -5.06 -19.13
CA ALA A 194 -2.26 -3.64 -19.40
C ALA A 194 -3.48 -3.04 -18.65
N ASP A 195 -4.46 -3.89 -18.30
CA ASP A 195 -5.66 -3.50 -17.56
C ASP A 195 -5.43 -3.57 -16.04
N GLY A 196 -6.12 -2.72 -15.28
CA GLY A 196 -6.08 -2.71 -13.82
C GLY A 196 -4.88 -1.99 -13.20
N ILE A 197 -4.09 -1.25 -14.00
CA ILE A 197 -2.98 -0.44 -13.49
C ILE A 197 -3.52 0.70 -12.61
N SER A 198 -3.06 0.77 -11.36
CA SER A 198 -3.28 1.91 -10.47
C SER A 198 -2.00 2.26 -9.72
N VAL A 199 -1.90 3.49 -9.19
CA VAL A 199 -0.70 4.01 -8.53
C VAL A 199 -0.94 4.31 -7.06
N ALA A 200 0.06 4.03 -6.23
CA ALA A 200 0.06 4.21 -4.79
C ALA A 200 1.18 5.18 -4.37
N PRO A 201 1.03 6.50 -4.64
CA PRO A 201 2.03 7.48 -4.24
C PRO A 201 2.16 7.52 -2.71
N LYS A 202 3.37 7.83 -2.25
CA LYS A 202 3.69 7.95 -0.82
C LYS A 202 2.68 8.88 -0.13
N LEU A 203 2.13 8.46 1.01
CA LEU A 203 1.32 9.34 1.84
C LEU A 203 2.19 10.37 2.57
N THR A 204 1.75 11.61 2.51
CA THR A 204 2.28 12.73 3.26
C THR A 204 1.46 12.95 4.53
N THR A 205 1.96 13.78 5.44
CA THR A 205 1.18 14.18 6.61
C THR A 205 -0.09 14.91 6.19
N ASP A 206 -0.06 15.70 5.12
CA ASP A 206 -1.23 16.49 4.70
C ASP A 206 -2.32 15.60 4.08
N ASP A 207 -1.95 14.50 3.41
CA ASP A 207 -2.90 13.48 2.94
C ASP A 207 -3.69 12.83 4.09
N ALA A 208 -3.14 12.85 5.32
CA ALA A 208 -3.75 12.24 6.49
C ALA A 208 -4.67 13.19 7.29
N ARG A 209 -4.94 14.39 6.76
CA ARG A 209 -5.89 15.33 7.37
C ARG A 209 -7.32 14.83 7.16
N VAL A 210 -8.05 14.62 8.25
CA VAL A 210 -9.48 14.29 8.20
C VAL A 210 -10.29 15.50 7.76
N VAL A 211 -11.09 15.31 6.71
CA VAL A 211 -12.09 16.25 6.21
C VAL A 211 -13.46 15.77 6.67
N TRP A 212 -14.04 16.44 7.66
CA TRP A 212 -15.30 15.99 8.28
C TRP A 212 -16.53 16.16 7.38
N THR A 213 -16.41 16.90 6.26
CA THR A 213 -17.45 16.96 5.23
C THR A 213 -17.47 15.75 4.31
N ASP A 214 -16.59 14.77 4.53
CA ASP A 214 -16.63 13.50 3.81
C ASP A 214 -17.62 12.51 4.49
N PRO A 215 -18.10 11.47 3.78
CA PRO A 215 -18.90 10.40 4.39
C PRO A 215 -18.15 9.66 5.51
N ALA A 216 -18.89 9.12 6.47
CA ALA A 216 -18.32 8.44 7.63
C ALA A 216 -17.39 7.26 7.26
N LEU A 217 -17.73 6.51 6.21
CA LEU A 217 -16.89 5.42 5.70
C LEU A 217 -15.57 5.93 5.10
N ALA A 218 -15.58 7.10 4.46
CA ALA A 218 -14.35 7.70 3.92
C ALA A 218 -13.44 8.18 5.06
N VAL A 219 -14.02 8.80 6.10
CA VAL A 219 -13.30 9.18 7.32
C VAL A 219 -12.70 7.94 8.01
N ASP A 220 -13.48 6.89 8.20
CA ASP A 220 -13.02 5.62 8.79
C ASP A 220 -11.86 5.01 8.01
N ARG A 221 -12.00 4.86 6.68
CA ARG A 221 -10.97 4.31 5.80
C ARG A 221 -9.69 5.15 5.80
N LEU A 222 -9.82 6.49 5.77
CA LEU A 222 -8.68 7.39 5.84
C LEU A 222 -7.90 7.20 7.15
N VAL A 223 -8.62 7.17 8.27
CA VAL A 223 -8.01 7.01 9.59
C VAL A 223 -7.31 5.65 9.71
N ARG A 224 -7.97 4.56 9.32
CA ARG A 224 -7.37 3.20 9.34
C ARG A 224 -6.19 3.08 8.38
N GLY A 225 -6.31 3.63 7.17
CA GLY A 225 -5.26 3.61 6.16
C GLY A 225 -4.03 4.44 6.51
N CYS A 226 -4.18 5.46 7.36
CA CYS A 226 -3.07 6.26 7.88
C CYS A 226 -2.56 5.77 9.25
N THR A 227 -3.12 4.69 9.80
CA THR A 227 -2.71 4.13 11.10
C THR A 227 -1.75 2.94 10.88
N PRO A 228 -0.56 2.93 11.53
CA PRO A 228 -0.07 3.89 12.52
C PRO A 228 0.64 5.12 11.93
N ALA A 229 1.05 5.06 10.65
CA ALA A 229 1.80 6.11 9.98
C ALA A 229 1.17 6.47 8.62
N PRO A 230 1.11 7.76 8.24
CA PRO A 230 1.66 8.93 8.95
C PRO A 230 0.86 9.38 10.19
N GLY A 231 -0.29 8.76 10.46
CA GLY A 231 -1.22 9.09 11.54
C GLY A 231 -2.23 10.14 11.10
N ALA A 232 -3.51 9.79 11.14
CA ALA A 232 -4.58 10.72 10.81
C ALA A 232 -4.67 11.86 11.84
N TRP A 233 -5.14 13.03 11.41
CA TRP A 233 -5.25 14.19 12.29
C TRP A 233 -6.35 15.15 11.84
N THR A 234 -6.79 16.01 12.76
CA THR A 234 -7.68 17.14 12.49
C THR A 234 -7.21 18.40 13.21
N VAL A 235 -7.94 19.50 13.05
CA VAL A 235 -7.61 20.83 13.59
C VAL A 235 -8.59 21.19 14.70
N LEU A 236 -8.08 21.69 15.81
CA LEU A 236 -8.85 22.32 16.89
C LEU A 236 -9.11 23.80 16.58
N PRO A 237 -10.10 24.46 17.24
CA PRO A 237 -10.42 25.87 16.98
C PRO A 237 -9.23 26.84 17.15
N ASP A 238 -8.26 26.51 18.00
CA ASP A 238 -7.03 27.27 18.21
C ASP A 238 -5.96 27.06 17.11
N GLY A 239 -6.29 26.29 16.06
CA GLY A 239 -5.39 25.93 14.96
C GLY A 239 -4.43 24.78 15.26
N SER A 240 -4.40 24.26 16.49
CA SER A 240 -3.52 23.15 16.85
C SER A 240 -4.02 21.81 16.28
N ARG A 241 -3.09 20.87 16.05
CA ARG A 241 -3.41 19.54 15.51
C ARG A 241 -3.85 18.59 16.63
N LEU A 242 -4.91 17.84 16.38
CA LEU A 242 -5.30 16.68 17.17
C LEU A 242 -5.09 15.41 16.33
N GLY A 243 -4.16 14.56 16.74
CA GLY A 243 -3.98 13.24 16.12
C GLY A 243 -5.17 12.33 16.44
N LEU A 244 -5.55 11.46 15.50
CA LEU A 244 -6.69 10.57 15.58
C LEU A 244 -6.24 9.12 15.35
N GLY A 245 -6.64 8.22 16.24
CA GLY A 245 -6.65 6.79 16.02
C GLY A 245 -7.94 6.32 15.36
N PRO A 246 -8.07 5.02 15.04
CA PRO A 246 -9.25 4.43 14.40
C PRO A 246 -10.57 4.89 15.03
N VAL A 247 -11.56 5.15 14.17
CA VAL A 247 -12.91 5.58 14.55
C VAL A 247 -13.90 4.43 14.38
N SER A 248 -15.10 4.57 14.93
CA SER A 248 -16.18 3.61 14.71
C SER A 248 -17.42 4.32 14.15
N PRO A 249 -17.93 3.91 12.97
CA PRO A 249 -19.22 4.38 12.46
C PRO A 249 -20.36 4.28 13.47
N ARG A 250 -21.25 5.28 13.49
CA ARG A 250 -22.52 5.31 14.25
C ARG A 250 -23.68 5.66 13.31
N PRO A 251 -24.15 4.71 12.48
CA PRO A 251 -25.20 4.96 11.47
C PRO A 251 -26.50 5.53 12.03
N GLU A 252 -26.78 5.29 13.30
CA GLU A 252 -27.95 5.74 14.03
C GLU A 252 -27.90 7.22 14.46
N VAL A 253 -26.74 7.88 14.39
CA VAL A 253 -26.56 9.28 14.80
C VAL A 253 -26.41 10.16 13.57
N THR A 254 -27.49 10.81 13.15
CA THR A 254 -27.54 11.65 11.93
C THR A 254 -27.84 13.13 12.21
N ASP A 255 -27.90 13.52 13.48
CA ASP A 255 -28.30 14.85 13.93
C ASP A 255 -27.11 15.81 14.15
N LEU A 256 -25.86 15.32 14.01
CA LEU A 256 -24.64 16.11 14.10
C LEU A 256 -24.22 16.63 12.72
N THR A 257 -23.93 17.92 12.65
CA THR A 257 -23.32 18.53 11.47
C THR A 257 -21.84 18.15 11.33
N ALA A 258 -21.29 18.27 10.12
CA ALA A 258 -19.89 17.90 9.85
C ALA A 258 -18.90 18.59 10.80
N GLY A 259 -18.12 17.80 11.54
CA GLY A 259 -17.13 18.27 12.50
C GLY A 259 -17.68 18.60 13.89
N GLU A 260 -19.00 18.69 14.06
CA GLU A 260 -19.65 18.95 15.35
C GLU A 260 -19.37 17.81 16.33
N VAL A 261 -18.92 18.15 17.54
CA VAL A 261 -18.54 17.19 18.56
C VAL A 261 -19.60 17.08 19.64
N ARG A 262 -20.03 15.84 19.93
CA ARG A 262 -20.86 15.51 21.08
C ARG A 262 -20.13 14.56 22.00
N ALA A 263 -19.77 15.03 23.19
CA ALA A 263 -19.15 14.20 24.21
C ALA A 263 -20.20 13.59 25.14
N HIS A 264 -20.17 12.27 25.26
CA HIS A 264 -20.86 11.50 26.28
C HIS A 264 -19.87 10.97 27.33
N LYS A 265 -20.39 10.35 28.38
CA LYS A 265 -19.57 9.80 29.48
C LYS A 265 -18.52 8.78 29.00
N HIS A 266 -18.87 7.98 27.99
CA HIS A 266 -18.08 6.84 27.52
C HIS A 266 -17.66 6.94 26.05
N GLU A 267 -18.04 8.02 25.36
CA GLU A 267 -17.86 8.13 23.92
C GLU A 267 -17.78 9.60 23.50
N VAL A 268 -17.03 9.88 22.45
CA VAL A 268 -17.00 11.20 21.80
C VAL A 268 -17.38 11.02 20.35
N LEU A 269 -18.48 11.62 19.94
CA LEU A 269 -19.03 11.54 18.60
C LEU A 269 -18.64 12.78 17.81
N VAL A 270 -18.35 12.60 16.52
CA VAL A 270 -18.12 13.69 15.58
C VAL A 270 -19.01 13.50 14.36
N GLY A 271 -19.78 14.53 14.00
CA GLY A 271 -20.62 14.50 12.80
C GLY A 271 -19.79 14.44 11.52
N THR A 272 -20.35 13.79 10.50
CA THR A 272 -19.77 13.72 9.14
C THR A 272 -20.82 14.16 8.11
N ALA A 273 -20.56 14.05 6.81
CA ALA A 273 -21.60 14.31 5.81
C ALA A 273 -22.76 13.29 5.77
N THR A 274 -22.67 12.20 6.52
CA THR A 274 -23.68 11.12 6.51
C THR A 274 -24.24 10.87 7.91
N HIS A 275 -23.48 10.15 8.74
CA HIS A 275 -23.78 9.90 10.14
C HIS A 275 -22.52 10.10 10.97
N ALA A 276 -22.64 10.14 12.29
CA ALA A 276 -21.49 10.37 13.15
C ALA A 276 -20.49 9.20 13.12
N VAL A 277 -19.27 9.49 13.58
CA VAL A 277 -18.29 8.50 13.99
C VAL A 277 -17.92 8.71 15.45
N ALA A 278 -17.68 7.63 16.16
CA ALA A 278 -17.10 7.64 17.49
C ALA A 278 -15.58 7.67 17.41
N LEU A 279 -14.95 8.61 18.11
CA LEU A 279 -13.50 8.71 18.21
C LEU A 279 -12.96 7.61 19.13
N GLY A 280 -11.95 6.88 18.67
CA GLY A 280 -11.16 5.97 19.49
C GLY A 280 -10.13 6.72 20.34
N GLU A 281 -8.85 6.58 20.00
CA GLU A 281 -7.79 7.37 20.65
C GLU A 281 -7.58 8.73 19.97
N VAL A 282 -7.20 9.73 20.76
CA VAL A 282 -6.75 11.03 20.29
C VAL A 282 -5.39 11.36 20.86
N ARG A 283 -4.61 12.16 20.12
CA ARG A 283 -3.26 12.57 20.52
C ARG A 283 -3.08 14.08 20.36
N PRO A 284 -3.30 14.85 21.44
CA PRO A 284 -2.98 16.28 21.47
C PRO A 284 -1.48 16.52 21.27
N VAL A 285 -1.13 17.70 20.74
CA VAL A 285 0.28 18.09 20.55
C VAL A 285 1.06 17.97 21.86
N GLY A 286 2.21 17.30 21.81
CA GLY A 286 3.11 17.13 22.96
C GLY A 286 2.63 16.11 24.02
N LYS A 287 1.46 15.48 23.85
CA LYS A 287 0.92 14.49 24.78
C LYS A 287 1.03 13.05 24.23
N LYS A 288 0.77 12.07 25.09
CA LYS A 288 0.58 10.66 24.69
C LYS A 288 -0.81 10.50 24.08
N ALA A 289 -1.00 9.46 23.28
CA ALA A 289 -2.34 9.04 22.86
C ALA A 289 -3.18 8.68 24.09
N MET A 290 -4.48 8.96 24.05
CA MET A 290 -5.43 8.67 25.11
C MET A 290 -6.83 8.45 24.53
N PRO A 291 -7.74 7.73 25.22
CA PRO A 291 -9.13 7.62 24.81
C PRO A 291 -9.79 8.99 24.65
N ALA A 292 -10.57 9.18 23.58
CA ALA A 292 -11.26 10.44 23.33
C ALA A 292 -12.14 10.92 24.50
N PRO A 293 -12.86 10.04 25.24
CA PRO A 293 -13.64 10.47 26.41
C PRO A 293 -12.77 11.02 27.55
N ASP A 294 -11.55 10.51 27.73
CA ASP A 294 -10.62 11.04 28.74
C ASP A 294 -10.12 12.43 28.34
N TRP A 295 -9.80 12.62 27.05
CA TRP A 295 -9.45 13.93 26.53
C TRP A 295 -10.60 14.94 26.69
N ALA A 296 -11.83 14.57 26.35
CA ALA A 296 -13.01 15.43 26.45
C ALA A 296 -13.36 15.82 27.90
N ARG A 297 -13.05 14.97 28.89
CA ARG A 297 -13.20 15.30 30.33
C ARG A 297 -12.05 16.14 30.88
N GLY A 298 -10.89 16.08 30.23
CA GLY A 298 -9.66 16.77 30.62
C GLY A 298 -9.35 17.94 29.70
N GLY A 299 -8.29 17.80 28.90
CA GLY A 299 -7.72 18.89 28.09
C GLY A 299 -8.65 19.45 27.01
N GLY A 300 -9.70 18.74 26.60
CA GLY A 300 -10.70 19.19 25.64
C GLY A 300 -11.98 19.76 26.27
N ARG A 301 -12.12 19.75 27.60
CA ARG A 301 -13.39 20.02 28.28
C ARG A 301 -14.02 21.36 27.96
N ALA A 302 -13.26 22.45 28.06
CA ALA A 302 -13.77 23.80 27.79
C ALA A 302 -14.27 23.92 26.35
N LEU A 303 -13.50 23.40 25.38
CA LEU A 303 -13.88 23.40 23.97
C LEU A 303 -15.20 22.67 23.73
N VAL A 304 -15.36 21.50 24.36
CA VAL A 304 -16.58 20.70 24.23
C VAL A 304 -17.78 21.41 24.87
N GLU A 305 -17.62 22.01 26.05
CA GLU A 305 -18.68 22.77 26.74
C GLU A 305 -19.10 24.03 25.94
N GLU A 306 -18.20 24.59 25.13
CA GLU A 306 -18.45 25.75 24.26
C GLU A 306 -19.03 25.40 22.87
N GLY A 307 -19.25 24.11 22.57
CA GLY A 307 -19.74 23.67 21.25
C GLY A 307 -18.61 23.47 20.25
N LEU A 308 -17.74 22.50 20.50
CA LEU A 308 -16.59 22.19 19.66
C LEU A 308 -17.00 21.74 18.24
N VAL A 309 -16.37 22.35 17.24
CA VAL A 309 -16.36 21.90 15.84
C VAL A 309 -14.93 21.64 15.40
N LEU A 310 -14.64 20.43 14.94
CA LEU A 310 -13.33 20.01 14.44
C LEU A 310 -13.15 20.34 12.95
N GLY A 311 -11.92 20.60 12.54
CA GLY A 311 -11.55 20.80 11.14
C GLY A 311 -11.86 22.19 10.57
N GLY A 312 -12.63 23.01 11.29
CA GLY A 312 -12.85 24.42 10.98
C GLY A 312 -11.59 25.24 11.21
N LEU A 313 -11.19 26.03 10.21
CA LEU A 313 -10.34 27.19 10.46
C LEU A 313 -11.27 28.32 10.91
N THR A 314 -11.15 28.80 12.14
CA THR A 314 -11.71 30.11 12.48
C THR A 314 -11.08 31.12 11.53
N ALA A 315 -11.89 31.82 10.75
CA ALA A 315 -11.43 32.90 9.87
C ALA A 315 -10.73 33.97 10.72
N GLY A 316 -9.39 33.99 10.73
CA GLY A 316 -8.66 34.90 11.61
C GLY A 316 -7.15 34.71 11.73
N ALA A 317 -6.42 34.55 10.61
CA ALA A 317 -5.02 35.00 10.47
C ALA A 317 -4.57 34.86 8.99
N PRO A 318 -3.79 35.79 8.42
CA PRO A 318 -3.50 35.81 6.99
C PRO A 318 -2.47 34.74 6.63
N THR A 319 -2.84 33.81 5.75
CA THR A 319 -1.86 33.02 5.01
C THR A 319 -1.31 33.87 3.86
N ALA A 320 -0.12 34.40 4.05
CA ALA A 320 0.67 34.90 2.93
C ALA A 320 1.18 33.71 2.10
N GLY A 321 0.79 33.68 0.82
CA GLY A 321 1.52 32.98 -0.23
C GLY A 321 0.99 31.59 -0.62
N ALA A 322 0.06 31.55 -1.56
CA ALA A 322 0.06 30.65 -2.72
C ALA A 322 -1.21 30.89 -3.56
N ALA A 323 -1.23 31.99 -4.31
CA ALA A 323 -2.13 32.15 -5.44
C ALA A 323 -1.32 31.97 -6.72
N ALA A 324 -1.59 30.87 -7.45
CA ALA A 324 -1.67 30.80 -8.91
C ALA A 324 -1.43 29.36 -9.39
N ALA A 325 -2.49 28.73 -9.90
CA ALA A 325 -2.56 28.18 -11.27
C ALA A 325 -3.60 27.06 -11.36
N LEU A 326 -4.86 27.44 -11.60
CA LEU A 326 -5.80 26.59 -12.33
C LEU A 326 -6.59 27.50 -13.28
N THR A 327 -6.15 27.56 -14.53
CA THR A 327 -7.00 27.99 -15.64
C THR A 327 -7.47 26.75 -16.37
N ALA A 328 -8.79 26.60 -16.36
CA ALA A 328 -9.56 25.55 -17.00
C ALA A 328 -9.36 25.51 -18.52
N ALA A 329 -9.32 24.31 -19.08
CA ALA A 329 -9.61 24.06 -20.48
C ALA A 329 -10.99 23.38 -20.56
N GLY A 330 -12.00 24.16 -20.89
CA GLY A 330 -13.29 23.65 -21.35
C GLY A 330 -13.17 23.18 -22.81
N SER A 331 -13.88 22.11 -23.15
CA SER A 331 -14.00 21.63 -24.53
C SER A 331 -15.44 21.19 -24.78
N THR A 332 -16.09 21.81 -25.77
CA THR A 332 -17.21 21.25 -26.56
C THR A 332 -17.46 22.16 -27.80
N PRO A 333 -18.16 21.69 -28.86
CA PRO A 333 -17.55 21.52 -30.18
C PRO A 333 -18.29 22.21 -31.35
N ALA A 334 -17.67 22.27 -32.54
CA ALA A 334 -18.32 22.45 -33.87
C ALA A 334 -17.24 22.25 -34.96
N ALA A 335 -17.32 21.28 -35.89
CA ALA A 335 -18.21 21.11 -37.05
C ALA A 335 -17.64 21.71 -38.37
N SER A 336 -17.44 20.80 -39.33
CA SER A 336 -17.37 20.91 -40.81
C SER A 336 -16.35 21.82 -41.50
N THR A 337 -15.50 21.24 -42.36
CA THR A 337 -15.72 21.19 -43.83
C THR A 337 -14.64 20.33 -44.52
N GLN A 338 -15.09 19.34 -45.30
CA GLN A 338 -14.40 18.67 -46.42
C GLN A 338 -14.73 19.45 -47.73
N PRO A 339 -14.14 19.20 -48.94
CA PRO A 339 -13.65 17.90 -49.42
C PRO A 339 -12.39 17.91 -50.35
N GLY A 340 -11.86 16.72 -50.60
CA GLY A 340 -10.88 16.46 -51.67
C GLY A 340 -10.80 14.97 -51.99
N ALA A 341 -11.42 14.58 -53.11
CA ALA A 341 -11.63 13.22 -53.57
C ALA A 341 -10.37 12.53 -54.12
N THR A 342 -10.30 11.20 -54.02
CA THR A 342 -9.88 10.31 -55.12
C THR A 342 -10.31 8.87 -54.85
N THR A 343 -10.61 8.18 -55.95
CA THR A 343 -11.49 7.01 -56.11
C THR A 343 -10.74 5.69 -56.32
N ALA A 344 -11.51 4.59 -56.21
CA ALA A 344 -11.31 3.20 -56.69
C ALA A 344 -10.74 2.21 -55.65
N GLY A 345 -11.27 1.01 -55.42
CA GLY A 345 -12.42 0.27 -55.97
C GLY A 345 -12.53 -1.08 -55.22
N SER A 346 -13.75 -1.58 -55.00
CA SER A 346 -14.02 -2.96 -54.51
C SER A 346 -14.06 -3.96 -55.69
N PRO A 347 -13.97 -5.29 -55.43
CA PRO A 347 -15.22 -6.05 -55.28
C PRO A 347 -15.22 -7.23 -54.26
N THR A 348 -16.31 -7.31 -53.49
CA THR A 348 -17.22 -8.43 -53.11
C THR A 348 -16.82 -9.93 -52.95
N ALA A 349 -17.49 -10.53 -51.94
CA ALA A 349 -18.06 -11.90 -51.79
C ALA A 349 -17.14 -13.03 -51.25
N GLY A 350 -17.55 -13.95 -50.36
CA GLY A 350 -18.86 -14.25 -49.75
C GLY A 350 -18.74 -15.38 -48.69
N SER A 351 -19.81 -15.60 -47.90
CA SER A 351 -20.02 -16.79 -47.04
C SER A 351 -20.47 -18.01 -47.86
N PRO A 352 -20.46 -19.23 -47.27
CA PRO A 352 -21.74 -19.78 -46.81
C PRO A 352 -21.70 -20.65 -45.53
N THR A 353 -22.91 -20.93 -45.05
CA THR A 353 -23.38 -21.74 -43.91
C THR A 353 -23.40 -23.26 -44.18
N ALA A 354 -23.37 -24.10 -43.12
CA ALA A 354 -24.27 -25.27 -42.90
C ALA A 354 -23.85 -26.15 -41.68
N GLY A 355 -24.79 -26.43 -40.76
CA GLY A 355 -24.90 -27.71 -40.01
C GLY A 355 -25.93 -28.64 -40.71
N PRO A 356 -26.54 -29.69 -40.10
CA PRO A 356 -26.55 -30.13 -38.69
C PRO A 356 -26.60 -31.70 -38.45
N ALA A 357 -26.97 -32.10 -37.20
CA ALA A 357 -27.60 -33.38 -36.74
C ALA A 357 -26.69 -34.60 -36.45
N ALA A 358 -26.96 -35.55 -35.53
CA ALA A 358 -27.86 -35.76 -34.37
C ALA A 358 -27.52 -37.14 -33.74
N GLY A 359 -27.96 -37.40 -32.49
CA GLY A 359 -28.16 -38.74 -31.89
C GLY A 359 -27.03 -39.21 -30.94
N THR A 360 -27.24 -39.94 -29.84
CA THR A 360 -28.43 -40.53 -29.19
C THR A 360 -27.99 -40.99 -27.78
N THR A 361 -28.83 -40.85 -26.76
CA THR A 361 -28.74 -41.49 -25.42
C THR A 361 -29.15 -42.98 -25.52
N PRO A 362 -28.85 -43.92 -24.59
CA PRO A 362 -29.38 -43.89 -23.21
C PRO A 362 -28.54 -44.54 -22.07
N ALA A 363 -28.90 -44.16 -20.84
CA ALA A 363 -29.10 -44.94 -19.60
C ALA A 363 -28.12 -46.06 -19.14
N GLY A 364 -27.68 -45.94 -17.88
CA GLY A 364 -27.33 -47.03 -16.94
C GLY A 364 -27.28 -46.47 -15.50
N ALA A 365 -28.32 -46.71 -14.68
CA ALA A 365 -28.33 -47.65 -13.53
C ALA A 365 -27.26 -47.34 -12.45
N ALA A 366 -27.64 -46.72 -11.32
CA ALA A 366 -28.14 -47.34 -10.07
C ALA A 366 -27.02 -48.03 -9.24
N GLY A 367 -26.84 -47.62 -7.99
CA GLY A 367 -25.99 -48.35 -7.03
C GLY A 367 -25.52 -47.55 -5.81
N THR A 368 -26.38 -47.43 -4.82
CA THR A 368 -26.12 -47.11 -3.41
C THR A 368 -25.15 -48.10 -2.74
N ALA A 369 -24.29 -47.64 -1.81
CA ALA A 369 -24.15 -48.21 -0.46
C ALA A 369 -23.04 -47.51 0.35
N GLU A 370 -23.47 -46.85 1.42
CA GLU A 370 -22.68 -46.62 2.64
C GLU A 370 -22.28 -47.95 3.28
N VAL A 371 -21.10 -47.98 3.92
CA VAL A 371 -20.82 -48.85 5.05
C VAL A 371 -20.07 -48.02 6.10
N SER A 372 -20.76 -47.78 7.22
CA SER A 372 -20.19 -47.25 8.46
C SER A 372 -19.53 -48.37 9.28
N ALA A 373 -18.60 -47.96 10.13
CA ALA A 373 -18.49 -48.45 11.51
C ALA A 373 -18.23 -47.25 12.42
#